data_AF-A0A9P8P3X2-F1
#
_entry.id   AF-A0A9P8P3X2-F1
#
_cell.length_a   1.000
_cell.length_b   1.000
_cell.length_c   1.000
_cell.angle_alpha   90.00
_cell.angle_beta   90.00
_cell.angle_gamma   90.00
#
_symmetry.space_group_name_H-M   'P 1'
#
loop_
_entity.id
_entity.type
_entity.pdbx_description
1 polymer ?
#
loop_
_entity_poly.entity_id
_entity_poly.type
_entity_poly.pdbx_seq_one_letter_code
_entity_poly.pdbx_strand_id
1 'polypeptide(L)'
;MSLVQLRHFSHTAVAGGKPGCSLVKPVHHRVAIDKRRLSPRFPELKYSPTDIRSPKFHPKLVKQDRLNDHYHNTLASDLLLINYKHDQKDFEGVKRRKWDMTSPYHINRPLQKPKGQVVPSPGIEKRTWKNVPRFEAVTINCFVDEAKANPAAAIAAQLQLQQITGVKVTPIYAKTNVPTWKLRPGMVMGGKVRLTGLDAHQFVSTLTELVLPRAREFRGINNTTGDQYGNIAFGISSETARLFPEIEYNQDSWPQTYGFWLTLHTSAQLDYEARTLLSGFGFPFYGNEKTPLFLRQA
;
A
#
# COMPACT_ATOMS: atom_id res chain seq x y z
N MET A 1 29.84 43.73 -24.20
CA MET A 1 30.57 42.78 -23.32
C MET A 1 30.23 43.06 -21.87
N SER A 2 29.18 42.44 -21.34
CA SER A 2 28.92 42.40 -19.88
C SER A 2 28.57 40.97 -19.51
N LEU A 3 29.56 40.25 -19.00
CA LEU A 3 29.41 38.89 -18.49
C LEU A 3 28.53 38.93 -17.25
N VAL A 4 27.25 38.56 -17.40
CA VAL A 4 26.35 38.30 -16.29
C VAL A 4 26.89 37.07 -15.55
N GLN A 5 27.51 37.28 -14.39
CA GLN A 5 27.92 36.22 -13.48
C GLN A 5 26.68 35.45 -13.00
N LEU A 6 26.42 34.31 -13.63
CA LEU A 6 25.54 33.28 -13.10
C LEU A 6 26.15 32.80 -11.76
N ARG A 7 25.56 33.26 -10.65
CA ARG A 7 25.87 32.77 -9.30
C ARG A 7 25.82 31.25 -9.32
N HIS A 8 26.97 30.62 -9.07
CA HIS A 8 27.09 29.17 -9.02
C HIS A 8 26.15 28.62 -7.94
N PHE A 9 25.14 27.87 -8.37
CA PHE A 9 24.22 27.18 -7.49
C PHE A 9 24.99 26.11 -6.71
N SER A 10 25.10 26.29 -5.39
CA SER A 10 25.59 25.37 -4.37
C SER A 10 26.10 24.01 -4.89
N HIS A 11 27.40 23.91 -5.19
CA HIS A 11 28.06 22.63 -5.29
C HIS A 11 28.29 22.09 -3.87
N THR A 12 27.65 20.98 -3.50
CA THR A 12 28.13 20.13 -2.40
C THR A 12 29.32 19.33 -2.93
N ALA A 13 30.45 20.00 -3.12
CA ALA A 13 31.72 19.32 -3.27
C ALA A 13 32.26 19.03 -1.88
N VAL A 14 32.36 17.74 -1.53
CA VAL A 14 33.15 17.25 -0.42
C VAL A 14 34.61 17.48 -0.80
N ALA A 15 35.12 18.67 -0.50
CA ALA A 15 36.56 18.89 -0.34
C ALA A 15 36.88 18.66 1.15
N GLY A 16 37.80 17.74 1.42
CA GLY A 16 38.09 17.21 2.74
C GLY A 16 38.36 18.26 3.82
N GLY A 17 37.97 17.93 5.06
CA GLY A 17 38.46 18.61 6.27
C GLY A 17 37.66 19.80 6.81
N LYS A 18 36.32 19.76 6.79
CA LYS A 18 35.46 20.79 7.41
C LYS A 18 34.41 20.20 8.36
N PRO A 19 33.95 20.97 9.37
CA PRO A 19 33.19 20.47 10.51
C PRO A 19 31.89 19.78 10.09
N GLY A 20 31.49 18.73 10.81
CA GLY A 20 30.23 18.00 10.66
C GLY A 20 28.97 18.80 11.04
N CYS A 21 28.99 20.12 10.84
CA CYS A 21 27.87 21.01 11.06
C CYS A 21 27.09 21.20 9.76
N SER A 22 25.82 20.79 9.75
CA SER A 22 24.89 21.11 8.66
C SER A 22 24.11 22.38 9.02
N LEU A 23 24.33 23.47 8.28
CA LEU A 23 23.61 24.72 8.45
C LEU A 23 23.11 25.23 7.10
N VAL A 24 21.80 25.16 6.88
CA VAL A 24 21.14 25.70 5.68
C VAL A 24 21.01 27.21 5.84
N LYS A 25 21.60 27.99 4.94
CA LYS A 25 21.49 29.46 4.98
C LYS A 25 20.04 29.90 4.67
N PRO A 26 19.50 30.90 5.39
CA PRO A 26 18.20 31.46 5.06
C PRO A 26 18.21 32.12 3.67
N VAL A 27 17.03 32.24 3.07
CA VAL A 27 16.82 32.87 1.77
C VAL A 27 16.02 34.16 1.92
N HIS A 28 16.24 35.13 1.03
CA HIS A 28 15.56 36.43 1.06
C HIS A 28 14.40 36.53 0.05
N HIS A 29 13.89 35.39 -0.44
CA HIS A 29 12.78 35.34 -1.40
C HIS A 29 11.83 34.20 -1.07
N ARG A 30 10.60 34.30 -1.56
CA ARG A 30 9.57 33.25 -1.44
C ARG A 30 9.53 32.29 -2.63
N VAL A 31 10.29 32.57 -3.69
CA VAL A 31 10.34 31.74 -4.90
C VAL A 31 10.88 30.35 -4.55
N ALA A 32 10.10 29.31 -4.86
CA ALA A 32 10.53 27.93 -4.72
C ALA A 32 11.48 27.55 -5.87
N ILE A 33 12.76 27.41 -5.56
CA ILE A 33 13.78 27.05 -6.55
C ILE A 33 13.88 25.53 -6.67
N ASP A 34 13.35 24.97 -7.76
CA ASP A 34 13.55 23.57 -8.14
C ASP A 34 14.92 23.40 -8.84
N LYS A 35 15.93 22.95 -8.08
CA LYS A 35 17.30 22.75 -8.58
C LYS A 35 17.38 21.74 -9.74
N ARG A 36 16.43 20.80 -9.86
CA ARG A 36 16.42 19.80 -10.95
C ARG A 36 16.22 20.47 -12.31
N ARG A 37 15.39 21.52 -12.39
CA ARG A 37 15.08 22.21 -13.65
C ARG A 37 16.25 23.06 -14.15
N LEU A 38 17.00 23.67 -13.23
CA LEU A 38 18.18 24.49 -13.53
C LEU A 38 19.34 23.66 -14.08
N SER A 39 19.52 22.44 -13.58
CA SER A 39 20.61 21.56 -14.03
C SER A 39 20.38 21.12 -15.48
N PRO A 40 21.39 21.24 -16.37
CA PRO A 40 21.31 20.69 -17.73
C PRO A 40 21.62 19.19 -17.81
N ARG A 41 22.10 18.55 -16.73
CA ARG A 41 22.69 17.20 -16.75
C ARG A 41 21.73 16.08 -17.19
N PHE A 42 20.46 16.17 -16.81
CA PHE A 42 19.47 15.11 -17.06
C PHE A 42 18.26 15.69 -17.77
N PRO A 43 18.35 15.98 -19.09
CA PRO A 43 17.27 16.62 -19.84
C PRO A 43 16.01 15.74 -19.90
N GLU A 44 16.17 14.43 -20.12
CA GLU A 44 15.05 13.48 -20.19
C GLU A 44 14.28 13.36 -18.87
N LEU A 45 15.01 13.42 -17.75
CA LEU A 45 14.41 13.40 -16.42
C LEU A 45 13.67 14.71 -16.11
N LYS A 46 13.68 15.75 -16.94
CA LYS A 46 12.85 16.94 -16.69
C LYS A 46 11.39 16.69 -17.04
N TYR A 47 11.12 15.77 -17.96
CA TYR A 47 9.76 15.43 -18.36
C TYR A 47 9.04 14.62 -17.27
N SER A 48 7.72 14.83 -17.17
CA SER A 48 6.86 14.00 -16.31
C SER A 48 6.87 12.55 -16.82
N PRO A 49 6.76 11.52 -15.97
CA PRO A 49 6.57 10.14 -16.43
C PRO A 49 5.33 9.94 -17.30
N THR A 50 4.36 10.85 -17.25
CA THR A 50 3.15 10.82 -18.09
C THR A 50 3.33 11.49 -19.46
N ASP A 51 4.41 12.24 -19.66
CA ASP A 51 4.72 12.90 -20.92
C ASP A 51 5.30 11.87 -21.90
N ILE A 52 4.80 11.84 -23.13
CA ILE A 52 5.24 10.92 -24.19
C ILE A 52 6.74 11.02 -24.49
N ARG A 53 7.35 12.19 -24.25
CA ARG A 53 8.79 12.42 -24.44
C ARG A 53 9.66 11.76 -23.37
N SER A 54 9.06 11.35 -22.25
CA SER A 54 9.78 10.73 -21.15
C SER A 54 10.13 9.28 -21.48
N PRO A 55 11.36 8.81 -21.24
CA PRO A 55 11.69 7.39 -21.36
C PRO A 55 10.89 6.48 -20.43
N LYS A 56 10.29 7.05 -19.37
CA LYS A 56 9.43 6.33 -18.42
C LYS A 56 7.97 6.31 -18.83
N PHE A 57 7.64 6.83 -20.00
CA PHE A 57 6.27 6.84 -20.49
C PHE A 57 5.74 5.41 -20.60
N HIS A 58 4.56 5.20 -20.02
CA HIS A 58 3.81 3.97 -20.16
C HIS A 58 2.33 4.33 -20.36
N PRO A 59 1.63 3.70 -21.33
CA PRO A 59 0.21 3.96 -21.52
C PRO A 59 -0.56 3.47 -20.29
N LYS A 60 -1.40 4.33 -19.70
CA LYS A 60 -2.17 4.02 -18.48
C LYS A 60 -3.56 3.47 -18.77
N LEU A 61 -4.32 4.18 -19.61
CA LEU A 61 -5.69 3.81 -19.97
C LEU A 61 -5.67 3.09 -21.32
N VAL A 62 -5.36 1.80 -21.29
CA VAL A 62 -5.29 0.96 -22.50
C VAL A 62 -6.65 0.33 -22.82
N LYS A 63 -7.46 0.03 -21.79
CA LYS A 63 -8.79 -0.58 -21.91
C LYS A 63 -9.71 -0.07 -20.79
N GLN A 64 -11.00 -0.33 -20.95
CA GLN A 64 -12.00 -0.04 -19.93
C GLN A 64 -11.82 -0.92 -18.70
N ASP A 65 -12.18 -0.39 -17.54
CA ASP A 65 -12.00 -1.03 -16.24
C ASP A 65 -13.35 -1.47 -15.69
N ARG A 66 -13.73 -2.71 -15.98
CA ARG A 66 -15.06 -3.25 -15.65
C ARG A 66 -15.39 -3.16 -14.16
N LEU A 67 -14.42 -3.43 -13.28
CA LEU A 67 -14.65 -3.43 -11.84
C LEU A 67 -14.84 -2.00 -11.32
N ASN A 68 -14.05 -1.06 -11.85
CA ASN A 68 -14.20 0.35 -11.52
C ASN A 68 -15.53 0.93 -12.03
N ASP A 69 -15.94 0.56 -13.24
CA ASP A 69 -17.21 0.98 -13.82
C ASP A 69 -18.40 0.41 -13.02
N HIS A 70 -18.33 -0.86 -12.60
CA HIS A 70 -19.30 -1.43 -11.67
C HIS A 70 -19.37 -0.62 -10.36
N TYR A 71 -18.21 -0.30 -9.77
CA TYR A 71 -18.17 0.51 -8.55
C TYR A 71 -18.87 1.86 -8.72
N HIS A 72 -18.56 2.59 -9.80
CA HIS A 72 -19.15 3.92 -10.02
C HIS A 72 -20.64 3.89 -10.34
N ASN A 73 -21.09 2.87 -11.07
CA ASN A 73 -22.48 2.80 -11.54
C ASN A 73 -23.44 2.22 -10.50
N THR A 74 -23.00 1.30 -9.64
CA THR A 74 -23.87 0.60 -8.68
C THR A 74 -23.41 0.79 -7.24
N LEU A 75 -22.21 0.33 -6.90
CA LEU A 75 -21.78 0.22 -5.50
C LEU A 75 -21.63 1.58 -4.80
N ALA A 76 -21.19 2.62 -5.52
CA ALA A 76 -20.90 3.91 -4.90
C ALA A 76 -22.15 4.55 -4.27
N SER A 77 -23.32 4.46 -4.91
CA SER A 77 -24.58 4.95 -4.34
C SER A 77 -25.05 4.10 -3.18
N ASP A 78 -24.91 2.78 -3.29
CA ASP A 78 -25.37 1.84 -2.27
C ASP A 78 -24.51 1.94 -1.01
N LEU A 79 -23.20 2.06 -1.16
CA LEU A 79 -22.27 2.27 -0.06
C LEU A 79 -22.47 3.61 0.63
N LEU A 80 -22.82 4.66 -0.13
CA LEU A 80 -23.20 5.94 0.46
C LEU A 80 -24.44 5.78 1.35
N LEU A 81 -25.46 5.08 0.84
CA LEU A 81 -26.72 4.87 1.54
C LEU A 81 -26.54 4.01 2.80
N ILE A 82 -25.82 2.88 2.68
CA ILE A 82 -25.56 1.95 3.79
C ILE A 82 -24.79 2.64 4.93
N ASN A 83 -23.81 3.48 4.59
CA ASN A 83 -22.98 4.12 5.60
C ASN A 83 -23.53 5.46 6.09
N TYR A 84 -24.66 5.93 5.55
CA TYR A 84 -25.27 7.18 6.00
C TYR A 84 -25.79 7.03 7.42
N LYS A 85 -25.36 7.94 8.29
CA LYS A 85 -25.91 8.12 9.64
C LYS A 85 -26.35 9.55 9.80
N HIS A 86 -27.60 9.74 10.20
CA HIS A 86 -28.17 11.06 10.41
C HIS A 86 -27.41 11.80 11.54
N ASP A 87 -27.05 13.06 11.29
CA ASP A 87 -26.34 13.94 12.22
C ASP A 87 -25.07 13.36 12.89
N GLN A 88 -24.42 12.41 12.23
CA GLN A 88 -23.15 11.88 12.71
C GLN A 88 -22.07 12.97 12.69
N LYS A 89 -21.36 13.11 13.81
CA LYS A 89 -20.18 13.97 13.95
C LYS A 89 -18.91 13.19 13.66
N ASP A 90 -17.88 13.92 13.25
CA ASP A 90 -16.54 13.37 13.07
C ASP A 90 -15.99 12.94 14.43
N PHE A 91 -15.34 11.78 14.45
CA PHE A 91 -14.70 11.21 15.63
C PHE A 91 -13.21 11.54 15.61
N GLU A 92 -12.74 12.26 16.63
CA GLU A 92 -11.32 12.52 16.79
C GLU A 92 -10.60 11.28 17.35
N GLY A 93 -9.66 10.74 16.58
CA GLY A 93 -8.80 9.64 17.02
C GLY A 93 -7.88 10.06 18.18
N VAL A 94 -7.32 9.08 18.89
CA VAL A 94 -6.48 9.33 20.07
C VAL A 94 -5.19 10.06 19.68
N LYS A 95 -5.05 11.33 20.09
CA LYS A 95 -3.88 12.17 19.82
C LYS A 95 -2.90 12.22 21.00
N ARG A 96 -1.71 12.78 20.75
CA ARG A 96 -0.75 13.13 21.81
C ARG A 96 -1.34 14.21 22.70
N ARG A 97 -1.19 14.06 24.02
CA ARG A 97 -1.86 14.92 25.01
C ARG A 97 -0.92 16.01 25.51
N LYS A 98 -1.46 17.21 25.73
CA LYS A 98 -0.73 18.32 26.36
C LYS A 98 -0.67 18.11 27.88
N TRP A 99 0.34 18.68 28.51
CA TRP A 99 0.38 18.84 29.96
C TRP A 99 -0.58 19.99 30.36
N ASP A 100 -1.16 19.89 31.54
CA ASP A 100 -2.12 20.82 32.14
C ASP A 100 -1.51 22.17 32.57
N MET A 101 -0.21 22.37 32.38
CA MET A 101 0.54 23.58 32.73
C MET A 101 0.53 23.98 34.22
N THR A 102 0.02 23.10 35.10
CA THR A 102 -0.03 23.32 36.57
C THR A 102 1.36 23.43 37.22
N SER A 103 2.39 22.86 36.58
CA SER A 103 3.77 22.89 37.07
C SER A 103 4.70 23.63 36.10
N PRO A 104 5.68 24.41 36.58
CA PRO A 104 6.69 25.06 35.73
C PRO A 104 7.45 24.09 34.82
N TYR A 105 7.59 22.82 35.24
CA TYR A 105 8.24 21.78 34.43
C TYR A 105 7.47 21.41 33.15
N HIS A 106 6.22 21.86 32.99
CA HIS A 106 5.39 21.53 31.82
C HIS A 106 5.69 22.40 30.59
N ILE A 107 6.36 23.54 30.74
CA ILE A 107 6.56 24.54 29.66
C ILE A 107 7.32 23.98 28.46
N ASN A 108 8.43 23.29 28.70
CA ASN A 108 9.30 22.73 27.64
C ASN A 108 9.23 21.20 27.56
N ARG A 109 8.21 20.59 28.19
CA ARG A 109 8.06 19.14 28.24
C ARG A 109 7.41 18.63 26.95
N PRO A 110 7.93 17.54 26.34
CA PRO A 110 7.29 16.96 25.17
C PRO A 110 5.88 16.47 25.51
N LEU A 111 5.01 16.49 24.49
CA LEU A 111 3.64 15.98 24.59
C LEU A 111 3.63 14.53 25.08
N GLN A 112 2.62 14.20 25.88
CA GLN A 112 2.42 12.84 26.36
C GLN A 112 2.00 11.92 25.21
N LYS A 113 2.35 10.63 25.36
CA LYS A 113 1.87 9.56 24.48
C LYS A 113 0.33 9.51 24.47
N PRO A 114 -0.29 9.09 23.36
CA PRO A 114 -1.72 8.85 23.31
C PRO A 114 -2.14 7.82 24.37
N LYS A 115 -3.39 7.90 24.83
CA LYS A 115 -3.89 6.97 25.85
C LYS A 115 -4.03 5.57 25.24
N GLY A 116 -3.43 4.56 25.87
CA GLY A 116 -3.56 3.14 25.47
C GLY A 116 -2.75 2.71 24.24
N GLN A 117 -2.16 3.64 23.48
CA GLN A 117 -1.37 3.33 22.28
C GLN A 117 -0.05 4.10 22.26
N VAL A 118 0.91 3.62 21.48
CA VAL A 118 2.21 4.30 21.29
C VAL A 118 2.12 5.34 20.17
N VAL A 119 1.37 5.04 19.12
CA VAL A 119 1.21 5.85 17.91
C VAL A 119 -0.17 6.52 17.96
N PRO A 120 -0.30 7.79 17.54
CA PRO A 120 -1.61 8.44 17.46
C PRO A 120 -2.47 7.81 16.37
N SER A 121 -3.77 7.69 16.65
CA SER A 121 -4.76 7.16 15.70
C SER A 121 -5.31 8.26 14.79
N PRO A 122 -5.62 7.97 13.52
CA PRO A 122 -6.36 8.89 12.66
C PRO A 122 -7.79 9.12 13.20
N GLY A 123 -8.38 10.27 12.86
CA GLY A 123 -9.79 10.51 13.10
C GLY A 123 -10.66 9.78 12.07
N ILE A 124 -11.92 9.57 12.39
CA ILE A 124 -12.91 8.97 11.51
C ILE A 124 -13.89 10.07 11.15
N GLU A 125 -13.98 10.38 9.87
CA GLU A 125 -14.91 11.38 9.34
C GLU A 125 -16.25 10.72 9.05
N LYS A 126 -17.33 11.49 9.15
CA LYS A 126 -18.64 11.03 8.71
C LYS A 126 -18.63 10.72 7.21
N ARG A 127 -19.43 9.74 6.80
CA ARG A 127 -19.56 9.36 5.39
C ARG A 127 -20.45 10.33 4.66
N THR A 128 -19.90 10.91 3.60
CA THR A 128 -20.52 11.90 2.71
C THR A 128 -20.16 11.51 1.27
N TRP A 129 -20.82 12.10 0.28
CA TRP A 129 -20.56 11.89 -1.15
C TRP A 129 -19.09 12.07 -1.57
N LYS A 130 -18.27 12.80 -0.79
CA LYS A 130 -16.85 13.04 -1.07
C LYS A 130 -15.92 11.90 -0.66
N ASN A 131 -16.29 11.09 0.33
CA ASN A 131 -15.40 10.13 0.98
C ASN A 131 -16.02 8.72 1.07
N VAL A 132 -16.76 8.34 0.02
CA VAL A 132 -17.29 6.99 -0.16
C VAL A 132 -16.11 5.99 -0.23
N PRO A 133 -16.17 4.86 0.49
CA PRO A 133 -15.12 3.84 0.44
C PRO A 133 -14.90 3.32 -0.98
N ARG A 134 -13.67 3.43 -1.47
CA ARG A 134 -13.22 2.91 -2.78
C ARG A 134 -12.06 1.95 -2.60
N PHE A 135 -11.82 1.13 -3.61
CA PHE A 135 -10.65 0.30 -3.70
C PHE A 135 -9.44 1.12 -4.15
N GLU A 136 -8.28 0.97 -3.51
CA GLU A 136 -7.09 1.77 -3.85
C GLU A 136 -5.96 0.93 -4.45
N ALA A 137 -5.64 -0.21 -3.84
CA ALA A 137 -4.51 -1.03 -4.26
C ALA A 137 -4.59 -2.45 -3.72
N VAL A 138 -3.84 -3.36 -4.35
CA VAL A 138 -3.52 -4.67 -3.79
C VAL A 138 -2.02 -4.76 -3.60
N THR A 139 -1.59 -5.19 -2.42
CA THR A 139 -0.22 -5.65 -2.22
C THR A 139 -0.21 -7.15 -2.10
N ILE A 140 0.59 -7.80 -2.94
CA ILE A 140 0.84 -9.24 -2.89
C ILE A 140 2.24 -9.45 -2.34
N ASN A 141 2.35 -10.30 -1.33
CA ASN A 141 3.59 -10.60 -0.64
C ASN A 141 3.80 -12.12 -0.58
N CYS A 142 4.80 -12.62 -1.31
CA CYS A 142 5.21 -14.02 -1.28
C CYS A 142 6.57 -14.15 -0.60
N PHE A 143 6.58 -14.79 0.58
CA PHE A 143 7.80 -15.14 1.30
C PHE A 143 7.94 -16.66 1.32
N VAL A 144 9.03 -17.16 0.74
CA VAL A 144 9.30 -18.58 0.56
C VAL A 144 10.40 -19.00 1.51
N ASP A 145 10.07 -19.82 2.50
CA ASP A 145 11.04 -20.27 3.51
C ASP A 145 12.14 -21.17 2.91
N GLU A 146 11.80 -21.97 1.90
CA GLU A 146 12.76 -22.85 1.18
C GLU A 146 13.88 -22.08 0.47
N ALA A 147 13.66 -20.79 0.20
CA ALA A 147 14.66 -19.93 -0.44
C ALA A 147 15.95 -19.77 0.38
N LYS A 148 15.90 -20.08 1.69
CA LYS A 148 17.11 -20.10 2.54
C LYS A 148 18.12 -21.16 2.13
N ALA A 149 17.64 -22.28 1.60
CA ALA A 149 18.47 -23.39 1.15
C ALA A 149 18.68 -23.35 -0.37
N ASN A 150 17.62 -23.03 -1.12
CA ASN A 150 17.67 -22.94 -2.58
C ASN A 150 17.27 -21.53 -3.06
N PRO A 151 18.24 -20.68 -3.44
CA PRO A 151 17.92 -19.32 -3.91
C PRO A 151 17.06 -19.30 -5.19
N ALA A 152 17.05 -20.38 -5.98
CA ALA A 152 16.21 -20.49 -7.17
C ALA A 152 14.72 -20.49 -6.83
N ALA A 153 14.32 -20.96 -5.64
CA ALA A 153 12.93 -20.94 -5.19
C ALA A 153 12.38 -19.50 -5.10
N ALA A 154 13.20 -18.54 -4.67
CA ALA A 154 12.80 -17.13 -4.65
C ALA A 154 12.60 -16.55 -6.05
N ILE A 155 13.40 -16.98 -7.02
CA ILE A 155 13.27 -16.56 -8.43
C ILE A 155 12.00 -17.15 -9.03
N ALA A 156 11.71 -18.43 -8.77
CA ALA A 156 10.48 -19.09 -9.19
C ALA A 156 9.23 -18.38 -8.63
N ALA A 157 9.24 -18.00 -7.34
CA ALA A 157 8.15 -17.24 -6.73
C ALA A 157 7.97 -15.84 -7.34
N GLN A 158 9.07 -15.16 -7.69
CA GLN A 158 9.00 -13.87 -8.40
C GLN A 158 8.39 -14.04 -9.80
N LEU A 159 8.78 -15.08 -10.53
CA LEU A 159 8.22 -15.38 -11.85
C LEU A 159 6.73 -15.73 -11.75
N GLN A 160 6.33 -16.55 -10.77
CA GLN A 160 4.94 -16.90 -10.52
C GLN A 160 4.08 -15.64 -10.28
N LEU A 161 4.53 -14.75 -9.40
CA LEU A 161 3.83 -13.49 -9.14
C LEU A 161 3.78 -12.59 -10.38
N GLN A 162 4.84 -12.56 -11.18
CA GLN A 162 4.87 -11.78 -12.41
C GLN A 162 3.89 -12.33 -13.45
N GLN A 163 3.75 -13.65 -13.57
CA GLN A 163 2.76 -14.24 -14.48
C GLN A 163 1.33 -13.95 -14.02
N ILE A 164 1.04 -14.11 -12.72
CA ILE A 164 -0.29 -13.85 -12.16
C ILE A 164 -0.71 -12.38 -12.32
N THR A 165 0.24 -11.44 -12.18
CA THR A 165 -0.08 -10.00 -12.12
C THR A 165 0.21 -9.22 -13.39
N GLY A 166 1.08 -9.73 -14.28
CA GLY A 166 1.60 -8.98 -15.43
C GLY A 166 2.52 -7.81 -15.06
N VAL A 167 2.79 -7.57 -13.77
CA VAL A 167 3.58 -6.43 -13.29
C VAL A 167 4.94 -6.92 -12.77
N LYS A 168 5.98 -6.11 -13.00
CA LYS A 168 7.34 -6.43 -12.53
C LYS A 168 7.38 -6.50 -11.00
N VAL A 169 7.79 -7.66 -10.50
CA VAL A 169 7.90 -7.95 -9.06
C VAL A 169 9.18 -7.36 -8.48
N THR A 170 9.11 -6.92 -7.22
CA THR A 170 10.28 -6.47 -6.46
C THR A 170 10.76 -7.56 -5.50
N PRO A 171 12.07 -7.84 -5.42
CA PRO A 171 12.59 -8.88 -4.56
C PRO A 171 12.40 -8.52 -3.08
N ILE A 172 12.13 -9.54 -2.26
CA ILE A 172 12.08 -9.41 -0.80
C ILE A 172 13.37 -9.93 -0.22
N TYR A 173 13.95 -9.13 0.68
CA TYR A 173 15.12 -9.51 1.46
C TYR A 173 14.75 -9.79 2.91
N ALA A 174 15.41 -10.78 3.50
CA ALA A 174 15.36 -11.03 4.94
C ALA A 174 15.91 -9.81 5.70
N LYS A 175 15.11 -9.29 6.64
CA LYS A 175 15.49 -8.10 7.44
C LYS A 175 16.12 -8.45 8.77
N THR A 176 15.76 -9.60 9.34
CA THR A 176 16.17 -10.05 10.68
C THR A 176 17.13 -11.21 10.58
N ASN A 177 17.94 -11.39 11.63
CA ASN A 177 18.79 -12.55 11.82
C ASN A 177 18.19 -13.43 12.91
N VAL A 178 17.80 -14.66 12.57
CA VAL A 178 17.23 -15.61 13.54
C VAL A 178 17.87 -16.99 13.32
N PRO A 179 18.83 -17.40 14.18
CA PRO A 179 19.53 -18.67 14.03
C PRO A 179 18.61 -19.90 14.04
N THR A 180 17.57 -19.90 14.87
CA THR A 180 16.60 -21.01 14.98
C THR A 180 15.93 -21.34 13.64
N TRP A 181 15.61 -20.31 12.84
CA TRP A 181 15.00 -20.48 11.51
C TRP A 181 16.03 -20.58 10.39
N LYS A 182 17.33 -20.51 10.73
CA LYS A 182 18.46 -20.43 9.80
C LYS A 182 18.35 -19.22 8.86
N LEU A 183 17.73 -18.13 9.31
CA LEU A 183 17.50 -16.92 8.53
C LEU A 183 18.62 -15.91 8.76
N ARG A 184 19.26 -15.45 7.67
CA ARG A 184 20.30 -14.40 7.73
C ARG A 184 19.82 -13.13 7.01
N PRO A 185 20.21 -11.93 7.48
CA PRO A 185 19.80 -10.68 6.86
C PRO A 185 20.43 -10.52 5.47
N GLY A 186 19.69 -9.92 4.54
CA GLY A 186 20.14 -9.67 3.16
C GLY A 186 19.93 -10.83 2.19
N MET A 187 19.46 -11.99 2.64
CA MET A 187 19.09 -13.11 1.75
C MET A 187 17.81 -12.79 0.98
N VAL A 188 17.75 -13.16 -0.31
CA VAL A 188 16.53 -13.04 -1.13
C VAL A 188 15.58 -14.18 -0.80
N MET A 189 14.36 -13.87 -0.37
CA MET A 189 13.40 -14.85 0.17
C MET A 189 12.06 -14.88 -0.58
N GLY A 190 11.95 -14.21 -1.72
CA GLY A 190 10.72 -14.19 -2.53
C GLY A 190 10.50 -12.86 -3.23
N GLY A 191 9.23 -12.46 -3.37
CA GLY A 191 8.84 -11.29 -4.16
C GLY A 191 7.59 -10.61 -3.62
N LYS A 192 7.52 -9.29 -3.80
CA LYS A 192 6.32 -8.49 -3.56
C LYS A 192 5.97 -7.65 -4.77
N VAL A 193 4.69 -7.43 -4.98
CA VAL A 193 4.18 -6.54 -6.02
C VAL A 193 3.02 -5.72 -5.45
N ARG A 194 2.95 -4.45 -5.85
CA ARG A 194 1.84 -3.56 -5.52
C ARG A 194 1.13 -3.19 -6.82
N LEU A 195 -0.13 -3.60 -6.92
CA LEU A 195 -1.01 -3.31 -8.04
C LEU A 195 -1.88 -2.11 -7.68
N THR A 196 -2.12 -1.23 -8.66
CA THR A 196 -2.97 -0.05 -8.52
C THR A 196 -3.75 0.18 -9.81
N GLY A 197 -4.97 0.71 -9.71
CA GLY A 197 -5.81 0.99 -10.88
C GLY A 197 -6.22 -0.29 -11.61
N LEU A 198 -6.19 -0.24 -12.94
CA LEU A 198 -6.69 -1.31 -13.83
C LEU A 198 -6.10 -2.69 -13.51
N ASP A 199 -4.79 -2.79 -13.29
CA ASP A 199 -4.13 -4.08 -13.02
C ASP A 199 -4.63 -4.70 -11.70
N ALA A 200 -4.91 -3.85 -10.71
CA ALA A 200 -5.43 -4.30 -9.42
C ALA A 200 -6.87 -4.80 -9.54
N HIS A 201 -7.68 -4.09 -10.32
CA HIS A 201 -9.07 -4.47 -10.58
C HIS A 201 -9.19 -5.74 -11.41
N GLN A 202 -8.33 -5.90 -12.42
CA GLN A 202 -8.23 -7.15 -13.18
C GLN A 202 -7.84 -8.32 -12.27
N PHE A 203 -6.83 -8.13 -11.40
CA PHE A 203 -6.43 -9.16 -10.45
C PHE A 203 -7.54 -9.54 -9.46
N VAL A 204 -8.29 -8.55 -8.94
CA VAL A 204 -9.43 -8.83 -8.04
C VAL A 204 -10.51 -9.61 -8.79
N SER A 205 -10.81 -9.22 -10.02
CA SER A 205 -11.80 -9.89 -10.86
C SER A 205 -11.44 -11.35 -11.15
N THR A 206 -10.19 -11.63 -11.53
CA THR A 206 -9.75 -13.01 -11.76
C THR A 206 -9.78 -13.82 -10.47
N LEU A 207 -9.43 -13.19 -9.34
CA LEU A 207 -9.46 -13.82 -8.03
C LEU A 207 -10.88 -14.22 -7.62
N THR A 208 -11.86 -13.31 -7.73
CA THR A 208 -13.24 -13.55 -7.27
C THR A 208 -14.03 -14.45 -8.22
N GLU A 209 -13.85 -14.32 -9.53
CA GLU A 209 -14.64 -15.08 -10.51
C GLU A 209 -14.06 -16.47 -10.81
N LEU A 210 -12.73 -16.62 -10.85
CA LEU A 210 -12.09 -17.86 -11.28
C LEU A 210 -11.44 -18.63 -10.14
N VAL A 211 -10.63 -17.97 -9.31
CA VAL A 211 -9.73 -18.66 -8.37
C VAL A 211 -10.45 -19.08 -7.09
N LEU A 212 -11.09 -18.13 -6.39
CA LEU A 212 -11.72 -18.39 -5.10
C LEU A 212 -12.87 -19.41 -5.16
N PRO A 213 -13.75 -19.42 -6.18
CA PRO A 213 -14.82 -20.41 -6.27
C PRO A 213 -14.32 -21.84 -6.49
N ARG A 214 -13.13 -22.00 -7.09
CA ARG A 214 -12.49 -23.30 -7.35
C ARG A 214 -11.65 -23.80 -6.17
N ALA A 215 -11.37 -22.94 -5.20
CA ALA A 215 -10.59 -23.29 -4.02
C ALA A 215 -11.43 -24.12 -3.04
N ARG A 216 -11.09 -25.41 -2.90
CA ARG A 216 -11.86 -26.37 -2.09
C ARG A 216 -11.96 -26.00 -0.61
N GLU A 217 -10.88 -25.46 -0.05
CA GLU A 217 -10.78 -25.14 1.39
C GLU A 217 -11.26 -23.72 1.71
N PHE A 218 -11.56 -22.91 0.69
CA PHE A 218 -11.87 -21.49 0.88
C PHE A 218 -13.34 -21.30 1.26
N ARG A 219 -13.59 -21.05 2.55
CA ARG A 219 -14.92 -20.70 3.07
C ARG A 219 -15.26 -19.21 2.93
N GLY A 220 -14.26 -18.38 2.70
CA GLY A 220 -14.35 -16.93 2.65
C GLY A 220 -13.23 -16.25 3.44
N ILE A 221 -13.31 -14.92 3.54
CA ILE A 221 -12.41 -14.11 4.35
C ILE A 221 -12.96 -14.03 5.77
N ASN A 222 -12.09 -14.22 6.77
CA ASN A 222 -12.48 -14.14 8.17
C ASN A 222 -12.89 -12.71 8.55
N ASN A 223 -14.05 -12.53 9.15
CA ASN A 223 -14.55 -11.23 9.62
C ASN A 223 -13.70 -10.58 10.71
N THR A 224 -12.82 -11.33 11.38
CA THR A 224 -11.89 -10.76 12.37
C THR A 224 -10.65 -10.11 11.76
N THR A 225 -10.43 -10.30 10.46
CA THR A 225 -9.36 -9.69 9.69
C THR A 225 -9.60 -8.19 9.51
N GLY A 226 -8.56 -7.40 9.74
CA GLY A 226 -8.56 -5.96 9.51
C GLY A 226 -7.44 -5.28 10.30
N ASP A 227 -6.98 -4.12 9.85
CA ASP A 227 -5.98 -3.31 10.55
C ASP A 227 -6.60 -2.15 11.34
N GLN A 228 -7.92 -2.18 11.57
CA GLN A 228 -8.77 -1.15 12.18
C GLN A 228 -9.06 0.06 11.30
N TYR A 229 -8.35 0.21 10.17
CA TYR A 229 -8.42 1.39 9.32
C TYR A 229 -8.71 1.06 7.86
N GLY A 230 -9.44 -0.05 7.62
CA GLY A 230 -10.00 -0.34 6.31
C GLY A 230 -9.10 -1.16 5.38
N ASN A 231 -7.99 -1.72 5.88
CA ASN A 231 -7.19 -2.67 5.10
C ASN A 231 -7.49 -4.10 5.52
N ILE A 232 -7.70 -4.98 4.55
CA ILE A 232 -8.08 -6.38 4.78
C ILE A 232 -7.03 -7.30 4.18
N ALA A 233 -6.60 -8.31 4.92
CA ALA A 233 -5.53 -9.21 4.51
C ALA A 233 -5.88 -10.69 4.68
N PHE A 234 -5.57 -11.52 3.69
CA PHE A 234 -5.75 -12.96 3.79
C PHE A 234 -4.69 -13.70 2.97
N GLY A 235 -4.49 -14.97 3.30
CA GLY A 235 -3.52 -15.83 2.63
C GLY A 235 -4.16 -16.66 1.53
N ILE A 236 -3.39 -16.90 0.47
CA ILE A 236 -3.67 -17.86 -0.59
C ILE A 236 -2.69 -19.03 -0.41
N SER A 237 -3.22 -20.26 -0.35
CA SER A 237 -2.40 -21.47 -0.29
C SER A 237 -1.68 -21.73 -1.62
N SER A 238 -0.62 -22.53 -1.62
CA SER A 238 0.10 -22.93 -2.85
C SER A 238 -0.83 -23.64 -3.84
N GLU A 239 -1.75 -24.48 -3.34
CA GLU A 239 -2.75 -25.18 -4.15
C GLU A 239 -3.71 -24.20 -4.82
N THR A 240 -4.20 -23.21 -4.06
CA THR A 240 -5.09 -22.17 -4.62
C THR A 240 -4.35 -21.30 -5.64
N ALA A 241 -3.07 -21.02 -5.41
CA ALA A 241 -2.25 -20.26 -6.35
C ALA A 241 -2.04 -20.99 -7.69
N ARG A 242 -2.22 -22.31 -7.75
CA ARG A 242 -2.16 -23.09 -9.00
C ARG A 242 -3.39 -22.88 -9.88
N LEU A 243 -4.51 -22.45 -9.31
CA LEU A 243 -5.80 -22.27 -9.99
C LEU A 243 -5.88 -20.97 -10.82
N PHE A 244 -4.83 -20.13 -10.77
CA PHE A 244 -4.75 -18.97 -11.65
C PHE A 244 -4.58 -19.43 -13.10
N PRO A 245 -5.33 -18.85 -14.06
CA PRO A 245 -5.32 -19.32 -15.45
C PRO A 245 -3.92 -19.24 -16.08
N GLU A 246 -3.09 -18.29 -15.68
CA GLU A 246 -1.72 -18.11 -16.17
C GLU A 246 -0.78 -19.24 -15.71
N ILE A 247 -1.07 -19.85 -14.55
CA ILE A 247 -0.30 -20.96 -13.99
C ILE A 247 -0.87 -22.30 -14.45
N GLU A 248 -2.19 -22.45 -14.44
CA GLU A 248 -2.89 -23.67 -14.83
C GLU A 248 -2.62 -24.06 -16.29
N TYR A 249 -2.58 -23.08 -17.19
CA TYR A 249 -2.32 -23.33 -18.61
C TYR A 249 -0.99 -24.05 -18.88
N ASN A 250 0.03 -23.80 -18.05
CA ASN A 250 1.37 -24.37 -18.22
C ASN A 250 1.81 -25.10 -16.95
N GLN A 251 0.95 -26.02 -16.48
CA GLN A 251 1.15 -26.77 -15.25
C GLN A 251 2.48 -27.54 -15.20
N ASP A 252 2.96 -28.03 -16.34
CA ASP A 252 4.22 -28.80 -16.43
C ASP A 252 5.46 -27.93 -16.18
N SER A 253 5.39 -26.63 -16.49
CA SER A 253 6.48 -25.70 -16.20
C SER A 253 6.52 -25.26 -14.74
N TRP A 254 5.48 -25.57 -13.96
CA TRP A 254 5.32 -25.20 -12.55
C TRP A 254 5.29 -26.43 -11.64
N PRO A 255 6.45 -27.06 -11.38
CA PRO A 255 6.53 -28.22 -10.49
C PRO A 255 6.18 -27.86 -9.04
N GLN A 256 6.49 -26.62 -8.63
CA GLN A 256 6.15 -26.08 -7.32
C GLN A 256 5.51 -24.70 -7.49
N THR A 257 4.44 -24.47 -6.73
CA THR A 257 3.79 -23.17 -6.59
C THR A 257 3.90 -22.71 -5.13
N TYR A 258 4.00 -21.40 -4.95
CA TYR A 258 4.13 -20.81 -3.63
C TYR A 258 2.86 -20.04 -3.27
N GLY A 259 2.44 -20.20 -2.01
CA GLY A 259 1.38 -19.38 -1.43
C GLY A 259 1.84 -17.95 -1.21
N PHE A 260 0.89 -17.03 -1.09
CA PHE A 260 1.19 -15.63 -0.86
C PHE A 260 0.11 -14.95 -0.02
N TRP A 261 0.51 -13.88 0.64
CA TRP A 261 -0.39 -13.02 1.39
C TRP A 261 -0.88 -11.87 0.52
N LEU A 262 -2.18 -11.64 0.55
CA LEU A 262 -2.84 -10.51 -0.07
C LEU A 262 -3.18 -9.47 0.99
N THR A 263 -2.96 -8.21 0.67
CA THR A 263 -3.43 -7.06 1.44
C THR A 263 -4.17 -6.13 0.50
N LEU A 264 -5.49 -6.05 0.70
CA LEU A 264 -6.40 -5.18 -0.02
C LEU A 264 -6.45 -3.84 0.70
N HIS A 265 -6.02 -2.79 0.00
CA HIS A 265 -6.01 -1.41 0.50
C HIS A 265 -7.27 -0.71 -0.02
N THR A 266 -8.04 -0.15 0.90
CA THR A 266 -9.24 0.62 0.57
C THR A 266 -9.15 2.01 1.16
N SER A 267 -9.99 2.93 0.69
CA SER A 267 -10.13 4.26 1.27
C SER A 267 -11.12 4.31 2.43
N ALA A 268 -11.66 3.16 2.85
CA ALA A 268 -12.49 3.08 4.04
C ALA A 268 -11.68 3.54 5.25
N GLN A 269 -12.32 4.17 6.23
CA GLN A 269 -11.64 4.48 7.50
C GLN A 269 -11.84 3.38 8.53
N LEU A 270 -12.78 2.45 8.30
CA LEU A 270 -13.12 1.36 9.21
C LEU A 270 -13.23 0.02 8.49
N ASP A 271 -12.90 -1.04 9.21
CA ASP A 271 -12.84 -2.40 8.66
C ASP A 271 -14.21 -2.93 8.21
N TYR A 272 -15.31 -2.56 8.87
CA TYR A 272 -16.65 -2.99 8.44
C TYR A 272 -17.01 -2.38 7.08
N GLU A 273 -16.69 -1.11 6.85
CA GLU A 273 -16.94 -0.43 5.58
C GLU A 273 -16.11 -1.06 4.46
N ALA A 274 -14.86 -1.40 4.73
CA ALA A 274 -14.00 -2.11 3.79
C ALA A 274 -14.55 -3.50 3.45
N ARG A 275 -15.09 -4.22 4.44
CA ARG A 275 -15.73 -5.53 4.22
C ARG A 275 -16.99 -5.41 3.37
N THR A 276 -17.85 -4.41 3.64
CA THR A 276 -19.03 -4.15 2.82
C THR A 276 -18.66 -3.84 1.37
N LEU A 277 -17.64 -2.99 1.16
CA LEU A 277 -17.11 -2.71 -0.18
C LEU A 277 -16.61 -3.97 -0.88
N LEU A 278 -15.77 -4.77 -0.21
CA LEU A 278 -15.23 -6.00 -0.79
C LEU A 278 -16.32 -7.06 -1.04
N SER A 279 -17.33 -7.12 -0.19
CA SER A 279 -18.50 -7.98 -0.43
C SER A 279 -19.23 -7.58 -1.71
N GLY A 280 -19.34 -6.27 -1.99
CA GLY A 280 -19.87 -5.76 -3.26
C GLY A 280 -19.04 -6.14 -4.49
N PHE A 281 -17.75 -6.43 -4.32
CA PHE A 281 -16.88 -6.97 -5.38
C PHE A 281 -16.89 -8.51 -5.47
N GLY A 282 -17.74 -9.19 -4.69
CA GLY A 282 -17.90 -10.64 -4.73
C GLY A 282 -17.02 -11.43 -3.76
N PHE A 283 -16.40 -10.78 -2.77
CA PHE A 283 -15.67 -11.51 -1.73
C PHE A 283 -16.64 -12.07 -0.66
N PRO A 284 -16.64 -13.39 -0.41
CA PRO A 284 -17.41 -13.96 0.69
C PRO A 284 -16.70 -13.74 2.02
N PHE A 285 -17.46 -13.40 3.06
CA PHE A 285 -16.97 -13.26 4.44
C PHE A 285 -17.63 -14.28 5.37
N TYR A 286 -16.87 -14.79 6.34
CA TYR A 286 -17.39 -15.74 7.34
C TYR A 286 -16.93 -15.41 8.77
N GLY A 287 -17.65 -15.95 9.75
CA GLY A 287 -17.33 -15.79 11.17
C GLY A 287 -17.90 -14.51 11.78
N ASN A 288 -17.58 -14.29 13.06
CA ASN A 288 -18.15 -13.18 13.82
C ASN A 288 -17.46 -11.85 13.50
N GLU A 289 -18.25 -10.82 13.28
CA GLU A 289 -17.77 -9.46 13.05
C GLU A 289 -17.31 -8.80 14.34
N LYS A 290 -16.11 -8.21 14.28
CA LYS A 290 -15.64 -7.27 15.31
C LYS A 290 -16.22 -5.89 14.99
N THR A 291 -17.26 -5.50 15.71
CA THR A 291 -17.67 -4.09 15.78
C THR A 291 -16.70 -3.35 16.69
N PRO A 292 -16.08 -2.24 16.25
CA PRO A 292 -15.21 -1.49 17.14
C PRO A 292 -16.01 -0.91 18.31
N LEU A 293 -15.38 -0.88 19.49
CA LEU A 293 -16.03 -0.52 20.76
C LEU A 293 -16.70 0.87 20.74
N PHE A 294 -16.15 1.82 19.97
CA PHE A 294 -16.71 3.17 19.86
C PHE A 294 -18.04 3.24 19.08
N LEU A 295 -18.36 2.24 18.25
CA LEU A 295 -19.67 2.13 17.58
C LEU A 295 -20.72 1.39 18.40
N ARG A 296 -20.32 0.68 19.48
CA ARG A 296 -21.26 -0.01 20.38
C ARG A 296 -21.94 0.91 21.38
N GLN A 297 -21.48 2.17 21.48
CA GLN A 297 -21.95 3.17 22.45
C GLN A 297 -22.85 4.24 21.82
N ALA A 298 -23.17 4.11 20.53
CA ALA A 298 -24.07 4.99 19.80
C ALA A 298 -25.42 4.29 19.56
#